data_AF-A0A2E8K2D7-F1
#
_entry.id   AF-A0A2E8K2D7-F1
#
_cell.length_a   1.000
_cell.length_b   1.000
_cell.length_c   1.000
_cell.angle_alpha   90.00
_cell.angle_beta   90.00
_cell.angle_gamma   90.00
#
_symmetry.space_group_name_H-M   'P 1'
#
loop_
_entity.id
_entity.type
_entity.pdbx_description
1 polymer ?
#
loop_
_entity_poly.entity_id
_entity_poly.type
_entity_poly.pdbx_seq_one_letter_code
_entity_poly.pdbx_strand_id
1 'polypeptide(L)'
;MLIQTPSFASRRHFGDDMVAGTKIGSHHAEGFDLALRDADREIVVVKDEGFVRHVLVRNFTDALSGVAEITEDNAHLLVSEYKARREGELAVLTRHFPAGSVERQEAEWLHLVLYTAEQCAKEGVTLSEWAEWGIVSINAGPTNEIAPLGPASQMRNAMGIEAGGNGKPLDPAEYQRGVDYWNQWATVA
;
A
#
# COMPACT_ATOMS: atom_id res chain seq x y z
N MET A 1 12.31 14.04 -7.95
CA MET A 1 11.91 12.80 -8.64
C MET A 1 10.69 13.09 -9.49
N LEU A 2 10.63 12.64 -10.75
CA LEU A 2 9.50 12.93 -11.65
C LEU A 2 8.42 11.85 -11.52
N ILE A 3 7.43 12.11 -10.65
CA ILE A 3 6.41 11.15 -10.23
C ILE A 3 5.02 11.58 -10.70
N GLN A 4 4.22 10.61 -11.12
CA GLN A 4 2.80 10.76 -11.42
C GLN A 4 1.96 9.72 -10.68
N THR A 5 0.79 10.11 -10.19
CA THR A 5 -0.25 9.20 -9.72
C THR A 5 -1.18 8.84 -10.90
N PRO A 6 -1.13 7.61 -11.43
CA PRO A 6 -2.02 7.16 -12.50
C PRO A 6 -3.48 7.00 -12.02
N SER A 7 -4.41 6.92 -12.98
CA SER A 7 -5.86 6.95 -12.73
C SER A 7 -6.37 5.87 -11.76
N PHE A 8 -5.81 4.66 -11.78
CA PHE A 8 -6.24 3.60 -10.87
C PHE A 8 -5.82 3.90 -9.41
N ALA A 9 -4.60 4.39 -9.20
CA ALA A 9 -4.12 4.79 -7.88
C ALA A 9 -4.82 6.06 -7.41
N SER A 10 -5.11 6.98 -8.34
CA SER A 10 -5.90 8.19 -8.10
C SER A 10 -7.28 7.84 -7.54
N ARG A 11 -8.04 6.99 -8.24
CA ARG A 11 -9.35 6.49 -7.76
C ARG A 11 -9.26 5.79 -6.41
N ARG A 12 -8.16 5.07 -6.15
CA ARG A 12 -7.97 4.31 -4.93
C ARG A 12 -7.67 5.17 -3.69
N HIS A 13 -6.95 6.27 -3.85
CA HIS A 13 -6.48 7.05 -2.70
C HIS A 13 -7.16 8.39 -2.53
N PHE A 14 -7.70 8.95 -3.61
CA PHE A 14 -8.26 10.30 -3.66
C PHE A 14 -9.73 10.31 -4.10
N GLY A 15 -10.31 9.13 -4.40
CA GLY A 15 -11.72 8.97 -4.78
C GLY A 15 -12.62 8.64 -3.59
N ASP A 16 -13.91 8.96 -3.73
CA ASP A 16 -14.92 8.74 -2.69
C ASP A 16 -15.27 7.26 -2.49
N ASP A 17 -15.14 6.46 -3.55
CA ASP A 17 -15.67 5.09 -3.65
C ASP A 17 -14.90 4.03 -2.84
N MET A 18 -13.78 4.40 -2.23
CA MET A 18 -12.92 3.43 -1.55
C MET A 18 -13.40 3.14 -0.13
N VAL A 19 -13.33 1.88 0.29
CA VAL A 19 -13.77 1.49 1.65
C VAL A 19 -12.56 1.22 2.57
N ALA A 20 -11.43 0.77 2.00
CA ALA A 20 -10.29 0.24 2.74
C ALA A 20 -8.93 0.85 2.37
N GLY A 21 -8.04 0.95 3.37
CA GLY A 21 -6.68 1.44 3.21
C GLY A 21 -6.51 2.95 3.37
N THR A 22 -5.45 3.50 2.78
CA THR A 22 -5.10 4.92 2.89
C THR A 22 -5.97 5.79 1.99
N LYS A 23 -6.71 6.71 2.60
CA LYS A 23 -7.46 7.79 1.94
C LYS A 23 -6.78 9.14 2.18
N ILE A 24 -6.79 9.99 1.17
CA ILE A 24 -6.27 11.36 1.21
C ILE A 24 -7.38 12.28 0.71
N GLY A 25 -7.95 13.10 1.60
CA GLY A 25 -9.00 14.08 1.28
C GLY A 25 -8.47 15.51 1.10
N SER A 26 -7.29 15.80 1.64
CA SER A 26 -6.63 17.11 1.58
C SER A 26 -6.10 17.49 0.19
N HIS A 27 -6.00 16.54 -0.73
CA HIS A 27 -5.43 16.73 -2.06
C HIS A 27 -6.23 15.97 -3.11
N HIS A 28 -6.13 16.40 -4.36
CA HIS A 28 -6.36 15.54 -5.52
C HIS A 28 -5.01 14.97 -6.00
N ALA A 29 -5.03 13.93 -6.82
CA ALA A 29 -3.82 13.24 -7.31
C ALA A 29 -2.78 14.20 -7.93
N GLU A 30 -3.19 15.11 -8.81
CA GLU A 30 -2.26 16.09 -9.42
C GLU A 30 -1.65 17.05 -8.37
N GLY A 31 -2.46 17.50 -7.41
CA GLY A 31 -1.99 18.36 -6.31
C GLY A 31 -1.00 17.63 -5.40
N PHE A 32 -1.25 16.35 -5.13
CA PHE A 32 -0.33 15.48 -4.40
C PHE A 32 0.99 15.29 -5.15
N ASP A 33 0.94 15.01 -6.46
CA ASP A 33 2.12 14.86 -7.31
C ASP A 33 2.97 16.13 -7.36
N LEU A 34 2.33 17.30 -7.37
CA LEU A 34 3.02 18.60 -7.29
C LEU A 34 3.64 18.84 -5.91
N ALA A 35 2.90 18.57 -4.83
CA ALA A 35 3.39 18.72 -3.45
C ALA A 35 4.56 17.77 -3.12
N LEU A 36 4.63 16.61 -3.77
CA LEU A 36 5.78 15.69 -3.71
C LEU A 36 7.05 16.23 -4.36
N ARG A 37 6.92 17.16 -5.32
CA ARG A 37 8.07 17.77 -6.02
C ARG A 37 8.64 18.99 -5.32
N ASP A 38 8.06 19.38 -4.20
CA ASP A 38 8.61 20.42 -3.34
C ASP A 38 10.07 20.09 -3.01
N ALA A 39 10.97 21.05 -3.29
CA ALA A 39 12.41 20.85 -3.21
C ALA A 39 12.89 20.55 -1.78
N ASP A 40 12.11 20.95 -0.77
CA ASP A 40 12.42 20.74 0.65
C ASP A 40 11.85 19.42 1.20
N ARG A 41 11.15 18.61 0.37
CA ARG A 41 10.59 17.33 0.81
C ARG A 41 11.70 16.29 0.95
N GLU A 42 11.85 15.75 2.15
CA GLU A 42 12.67 14.55 2.37
C GLU A 42 12.01 13.34 1.71
N ILE A 43 12.77 12.69 0.83
CA ILE A 43 12.38 11.47 0.12
C ILE A 43 13.41 10.39 0.41
N VAL A 44 13.03 9.39 1.20
CA VAL A 44 13.91 8.28 1.59
C VAL A 44 13.65 7.09 0.67
N VAL A 45 14.62 6.72 -0.15
CA VAL A 45 14.54 5.49 -0.97
C VAL A 45 14.89 4.31 -0.09
N VAL A 46 13.90 3.45 0.18
CA VAL A 46 14.07 2.27 1.05
C VAL A 46 14.47 1.04 0.25
N LYS A 47 13.99 0.95 -0.99
CA LYS A 47 14.25 -0.17 -1.88
C LYS A 47 14.19 0.26 -3.33
N ASP A 48 15.11 -0.21 -4.16
CA ASP A 48 15.17 0.09 -5.59
C ASP A 48 15.64 -1.17 -6.34
N GLU A 49 14.68 -1.92 -6.91
CA GLU A 49 14.95 -3.21 -7.55
C GLU A 49 14.22 -3.33 -8.89
N GLY A 50 14.98 -3.30 -9.98
CA GLY A 50 14.44 -3.46 -11.33
C GLY A 50 13.46 -2.34 -11.67
N PHE A 51 12.19 -2.69 -11.85
CA PHE A 51 11.13 -1.75 -12.20
C PHE A 51 10.37 -1.16 -11.00
N VAL A 52 10.68 -1.60 -9.77
CA VAL A 52 9.96 -1.19 -8.54
C VAL A 52 10.87 -0.40 -7.62
N ARG A 53 10.35 0.72 -7.11
CA ARG A 53 10.99 1.52 -6.06
C ARG A 53 10.03 1.76 -4.90
N HIS A 54 10.53 1.57 -3.67
CA HIS A 54 9.82 1.89 -2.44
C HIS A 54 10.44 3.13 -1.81
N VAL A 55 9.58 4.09 -1.51
CA VAL A 55 9.98 5.41 -1.03
C VAL A 55 9.15 5.79 0.18
N LEU A 56 9.78 6.40 1.17
CA LEU A 56 9.11 7.00 2.31
C LEU A 56 9.20 8.52 2.22
N VAL A 57 8.09 9.18 2.53
CA VAL A 57 8.03 10.63 2.72
C VAL A 57 7.28 10.92 4.00
N ARG A 58 7.64 12.01 4.70
CA ARG A 58 6.83 12.51 5.82
C ARG A 58 5.40 12.77 5.34
N ASN A 59 4.42 12.37 6.14
CA ASN A 59 3.03 12.62 5.79
C ASN A 59 2.76 14.13 5.78
N PHE A 60 2.40 14.65 4.61
CA PHE A 60 2.04 16.05 4.39
C PHE A 60 0.55 16.20 4.03
N THR A 61 -0.22 15.13 4.23
CA THR A 61 -1.65 15.06 3.92
C THR A 61 -2.46 14.81 5.19
N ASP A 62 -3.78 14.72 5.05
CA ASP A 62 -4.73 14.29 6.08
C ASP A 62 -4.88 12.77 6.18
N ALA A 63 -4.00 11.99 5.53
CA ALA A 63 -4.04 10.54 5.61
C ALA A 63 -3.87 10.07 7.06
N LEU A 64 -4.80 9.25 7.52
CA LEU A 64 -4.64 8.45 8.72
C LEU A 64 -3.98 7.12 8.40
N SER A 65 -3.43 6.46 9.42
CA SER A 65 -2.82 5.16 9.27
C SER A 65 -3.81 4.16 8.65
N GLY A 66 -3.36 3.44 7.62
CA GLY A 66 -4.11 2.35 6.99
C GLY A 66 -4.15 1.07 7.84
N VAL A 67 -3.37 1.05 8.92
CA VAL A 67 -3.29 -0.05 9.90
C VAL A 67 -3.52 0.47 11.32
N ALA A 68 -4.03 -0.40 12.18
CA ALA A 68 -4.10 -0.16 13.61
C ALA A 68 -3.39 -1.29 14.35
N GLU A 69 -2.75 -0.94 15.46
CA GLU A 69 -2.15 -1.91 16.37
C GLU A 69 -3.25 -2.75 17.02
N ILE A 70 -3.02 -4.06 17.12
CA ILE A 70 -3.88 -5.01 17.80
C ILE A 70 -3.48 -5.00 19.28
N THR A 71 -4.42 -4.62 20.13
CA THR A 71 -4.28 -4.53 21.58
C THR A 71 -5.31 -5.44 22.25
N GLU A 72 -5.14 -5.71 23.55
CA GLU A 72 -6.13 -6.48 24.31
C GLU A 72 -7.53 -5.82 24.26
N ASP A 73 -7.57 -4.48 24.28
CA ASP A 73 -8.80 -3.71 24.28
C ASP A 73 -9.53 -3.73 22.94
N ASN A 74 -8.83 -3.92 21.81
CA ASN A 74 -9.46 -3.86 20.49
C ASN A 74 -9.49 -5.20 19.74
N ALA A 75 -8.75 -6.23 20.17
CA ALA A 75 -8.64 -7.50 19.44
C ALA A 75 -9.99 -8.16 19.13
N HIS A 76 -10.98 -7.98 20.02
CA HIS A 76 -12.34 -8.49 19.86
C HIS A 76 -13.14 -7.84 18.71
N LEU A 77 -12.65 -6.74 18.15
CA LEU A 77 -13.26 -6.02 17.02
C LEU A 77 -12.76 -6.50 15.66
N LEU A 78 -11.73 -7.35 15.63
CA LEU A 78 -11.22 -7.94 14.39
C LEU A 78 -12.30 -8.83 13.76
N VAL A 79 -12.51 -8.63 12.47
CA VAL A 79 -13.35 -9.48 11.64
C VAL A 79 -12.46 -10.30 10.73
N SER A 80 -12.83 -11.57 10.53
CA SER A 80 -12.17 -12.46 9.58
C SER A 80 -13.14 -12.92 8.49
N GLU A 81 -12.69 -12.90 7.24
CA GLU A 81 -13.47 -13.34 6.08
C GLU A 81 -12.58 -13.96 5.00
N TYR A 82 -13.15 -14.79 4.14
CA TYR A 82 -12.49 -15.23 2.91
C TYR A 82 -12.76 -14.21 1.80
N LYS A 83 -11.71 -13.54 1.33
CA LYS A 83 -11.83 -12.45 0.34
C LYS A 83 -10.83 -12.62 -0.80
N ALA A 84 -11.32 -12.48 -2.03
CA ALA A 84 -10.49 -12.31 -3.22
C ALA A 84 -10.22 -10.82 -3.44
N ARG A 85 -9.03 -10.46 -3.93
CA ARG A 85 -8.69 -9.04 -4.19
C ARG A 85 -9.29 -8.52 -5.49
N ARG A 86 -9.48 -9.43 -6.46
CA ARG A 86 -10.08 -9.17 -7.76
C ARG A 86 -10.70 -10.46 -8.29
N GLU A 87 -11.57 -10.33 -9.28
CA GLU A 87 -12.15 -11.46 -9.99
C GLU A 87 -11.06 -12.38 -10.56
N GLY A 88 -11.28 -13.69 -10.47
CA GLY A 88 -10.33 -14.72 -10.92
C GLY A 88 -9.26 -15.11 -9.89
N GLU A 89 -9.10 -14.39 -8.78
CA GLU A 89 -8.19 -14.80 -7.69
C GLU A 89 -8.89 -15.71 -6.66
N LEU A 90 -8.14 -16.67 -6.11
CA LEU A 90 -8.61 -17.46 -4.97
C LEU A 90 -8.84 -16.57 -3.75
N ALA A 91 -9.99 -16.74 -3.09
CA ALA A 91 -10.25 -16.09 -1.82
C ALA A 91 -9.32 -16.66 -0.75
N VAL A 92 -8.72 -15.78 0.04
CA VAL A 92 -7.85 -16.16 1.17
C VAL A 92 -8.47 -15.65 2.47
N LEU A 93 -8.18 -16.32 3.58
CA LEU A 93 -8.54 -15.81 4.89
C LEU A 93 -7.84 -14.47 5.12
N THR A 94 -8.63 -13.44 5.40
CA THR A 94 -8.17 -12.09 5.72
C THR A 94 -8.73 -11.70 7.08
N ARG A 95 -8.02 -10.81 7.78
CA ARG A 95 -8.52 -10.16 8.99
C ARG A 95 -8.31 -8.66 8.93
N HIS A 96 -9.26 -7.90 9.44
CA HIS A 96 -9.20 -6.45 9.45
C HIS A 96 -10.08 -5.89 10.57
N PHE A 97 -9.83 -4.63 10.93
CA PHE A 97 -10.79 -3.84 11.69
C PHE A 97 -11.79 -3.21 10.71
N PRO A 98 -13.11 -3.43 10.90
CA PRO A 98 -14.12 -2.73 10.13
C PRO A 98 -13.96 -1.21 10.24
N ALA A 99 -14.27 -0.48 9.17
CA ALA A 99 -14.24 0.98 9.18
C ALA A 99 -15.06 1.56 10.35
N GLY A 100 -14.42 2.42 11.15
CA GLY A 100 -15.04 3.05 12.32
C GLY A 100 -15.10 2.17 13.58
N SER A 101 -14.64 0.90 13.53
CA SER A 101 -14.57 0.05 14.73
C SER A 101 -13.42 0.44 15.67
N VAL A 102 -12.33 0.99 15.13
CA VAL A 102 -11.17 1.43 15.90
C VAL A 102 -10.80 2.86 15.52
N GLU A 103 -10.24 3.60 16.48
CA GLU A 103 -9.62 4.89 16.22
C GLU A 103 -8.35 4.68 15.38
N ARG A 104 -8.25 5.40 14.27
CA ARG A 104 -7.06 5.34 13.42
C ARG A 104 -6.00 6.29 13.96
N GLN A 105 -4.80 5.78 14.14
CA GLN A 105 -3.64 6.60 14.51
C GLN A 105 -3.31 7.60 13.38
N GLU A 106 -2.76 8.75 13.75
CA GLU A 106 -2.15 9.67 12.79
C GLU A 106 -1.03 8.94 12.03
N ALA A 107 -0.96 9.14 10.72
CA ALA A 107 0.16 8.62 9.95
C ALA A 107 1.30 9.66 9.94
N GLU A 108 2.48 9.24 10.38
CA GLU A 108 3.68 10.08 10.33
C GLU A 108 4.38 9.97 8.97
N TRP A 109 4.19 8.83 8.27
CA TRP A 109 4.86 8.52 7.01
C TRP A 109 3.89 8.01 5.94
N LEU A 110 4.22 8.34 4.69
CA LEU A 110 3.64 7.73 3.50
C LEU A 110 4.67 6.86 2.80
N HIS A 111 4.36 5.58 2.69
CA HIS A 111 5.09 4.63 1.86
C HIS A 111 4.51 4.62 0.44
N LEU A 112 5.31 5.08 -0.51
CA LEU A 112 5.00 5.10 -1.94
C LEU A 112 5.65 3.87 -2.61
N VAL A 113 4.83 3.07 -3.29
CA VAL A 113 5.31 2.03 -4.22
C VAL A 113 5.26 2.61 -5.62
N LEU A 114 6.40 2.64 -6.28
CA LEU A 114 6.58 3.27 -7.58
C LEU A 114 6.96 2.21 -8.61
N TYR A 115 6.33 2.26 -9.78
CA TYR A 115 6.75 1.50 -10.96
C TYR A 115 7.37 2.45 -11.99
N THR A 116 8.35 1.96 -12.76
CA THR A 116 8.88 2.72 -13.90
C THR A 116 7.79 2.97 -14.94
N ALA A 117 7.92 4.05 -15.72
CA ALA A 117 7.01 4.34 -16.83
C ALA A 117 6.90 3.15 -17.82
N GLU A 118 8.00 2.44 -18.09
CA GLU A 118 8.01 1.24 -18.94
C GLU A 118 7.15 0.11 -18.35
N GLN A 119 7.23 -0.14 -17.05
CA GLN A 119 6.40 -1.16 -16.41
C GLN A 119 4.93 -0.76 -16.38
N CYS A 120 4.62 0.50 -16.07
CA CYS A 120 3.26 1.00 -16.14
C CYS A 120 2.66 0.77 -17.54
N ALA A 121 3.43 1.03 -18.61
CA ALA A 121 2.99 0.78 -19.98
C ALA A 121 2.73 -0.71 -20.26
N LYS A 122 3.56 -1.63 -19.75
CA LYS A 122 3.32 -3.08 -19.84
C LYS A 122 2.03 -3.51 -19.15
N GLU A 123 1.62 -2.79 -18.11
CA GLU A 123 0.36 -3.00 -17.39
C GLU A 123 -0.82 -2.19 -17.96
N GLY A 124 -0.65 -1.56 -19.12
CA GLY A 124 -1.70 -0.81 -19.81
C GLY A 124 -1.96 0.59 -19.26
N VAL A 125 -1.03 1.14 -18.48
CA VAL A 125 -1.12 2.47 -17.89
C VAL A 125 -0.07 3.39 -18.52
N THR A 126 -0.53 4.36 -19.31
CA THR A 126 0.34 5.37 -19.91
C THR A 126 0.52 6.55 -18.98
N LEU A 127 1.76 6.82 -18.58
CA LEU A 127 2.12 8.04 -17.85
C LEU A 127 2.35 9.21 -18.83
N SER A 128 2.34 10.42 -18.32
CA SER A 128 2.74 11.62 -19.06
C SER A 128 4.23 11.56 -19.42
N GLU A 129 4.63 12.17 -20.54
CA GLU A 129 6.02 12.10 -21.05
C GLU A 129 7.08 12.62 -20.08
N TRP A 130 6.71 13.51 -19.17
CA TRP A 130 7.60 14.04 -18.14
C TRP A 130 7.77 13.09 -16.94
N ALA A 131 6.95 12.06 -16.78
CA ALA A 131 6.94 11.19 -15.61
C ALA A 131 7.86 9.98 -15.81
N GLU A 132 8.78 9.77 -14.88
CA GLU A 132 9.67 8.60 -14.86
C GLU A 132 9.05 7.45 -14.05
N TRP A 133 8.26 7.79 -13.04
CA TRP A 133 7.69 6.86 -12.07
C TRP A 133 6.18 7.06 -11.89
N GLY A 134 5.44 5.95 -11.86
CA GLY A 134 4.03 5.90 -11.54
C GLY A 134 3.80 5.41 -10.10
N ILE A 135 3.02 6.13 -9.29
CA ILE A 135 2.61 5.68 -7.96
C ILE A 135 1.57 4.57 -8.10
N VAL A 136 1.96 3.34 -7.78
CA VAL A 136 1.04 2.20 -7.81
C VAL A 136 0.45 1.87 -6.44
N SER A 137 0.98 2.43 -5.35
CA SER A 137 0.40 2.38 -4.01
C SER A 137 0.89 3.47 -3.08
N ILE A 138 -0.02 3.94 -2.22
CA ILE A 138 0.24 4.81 -1.09
C ILE A 138 -0.23 4.08 0.17
N ASN A 139 0.69 3.81 1.10
CA ASN A 139 0.39 3.20 2.37
C ASN A 139 0.81 4.17 3.48
N ALA A 140 -0.15 4.72 4.20
CA ALA A 140 0.08 5.61 5.33
C ALA A 140 0.23 4.79 6.61
N GLY A 141 1.25 5.12 7.41
CA GLY A 141 1.54 4.43 8.67
C GLY A 141 2.11 5.36 9.74
N PRO A 142 2.04 4.96 11.02
CA PRO A 142 2.47 5.78 12.14
C PRO A 142 3.99 5.82 12.30
N THR A 143 4.73 4.92 11.64
CA THR A 143 6.19 4.82 11.70
C THR A 143 6.81 4.77 10.30
N ASN A 144 8.13 4.89 10.21
CA ASN A 144 8.89 4.73 8.96
C ASN A 144 9.12 3.25 8.59
N GLU A 145 8.49 2.30 9.29
CA GLU A 145 8.57 0.88 8.94
C GLU A 145 7.63 0.58 7.77
N ILE A 146 8.18 0.01 6.70
CA ILE A 146 7.35 -0.47 5.59
C ILE A 146 6.71 -1.80 6.02
N ALA A 147 5.37 -1.82 6.06
CA ALA A 147 4.61 -3.03 6.30
C ALA A 147 5.06 -4.16 5.33
N PRO A 148 5.57 -5.30 5.83
CA PRO A 148 5.94 -6.42 5.00
C PRO A 148 4.70 -7.02 4.32
N LEU A 149 4.90 -7.79 3.27
CA LEU A 149 3.79 -8.54 2.67
C LEU A 149 3.20 -9.52 3.71
N GLY A 150 1.88 -9.55 3.81
CA GLY A 150 1.19 -10.49 4.67
C GLY A 150 1.43 -11.95 4.26
N PRO A 151 1.42 -12.91 5.21
CA PRO A 151 1.66 -14.33 4.95
C PRO A 151 0.86 -14.91 3.76
N ALA A 152 -0.44 -14.63 3.70
CA ALA A 152 -1.31 -15.09 2.61
C ALA A 152 -0.88 -14.53 1.24
N SER A 153 -0.38 -13.30 1.19
CA SER A 153 0.14 -12.71 -0.05
C SER A 153 1.45 -13.32 -0.48
N GLN A 154 2.34 -13.63 0.47
CA GLN A 154 3.61 -14.31 0.17
C GLN A 154 3.36 -15.74 -0.33
N MET A 155 2.46 -16.49 0.32
CA MET A 155 2.04 -17.82 -0.13
C MET A 155 1.43 -17.79 -1.54
N ARG A 156 0.52 -16.84 -1.80
CA ARG A 156 -0.07 -16.67 -3.13
C ARG A 156 0.98 -16.33 -4.19
N ASN A 157 1.93 -15.47 -3.88
CA ASN A 157 3.02 -15.14 -4.80
C ASN A 157 3.79 -16.39 -5.23
N ALA A 158 4.06 -17.31 -4.30
CA ALA A 158 4.73 -18.58 -4.59
C ALA A 158 3.90 -19.57 -5.43
N MET A 159 2.57 -19.41 -5.49
CA MET A 159 1.68 -20.26 -6.32
C MET A 159 1.67 -19.87 -7.81
N GLY A 160 2.32 -18.76 -8.20
CA GLY A 160 2.41 -18.33 -9.59
C GLY A 160 1.23 -17.50 -10.11
N ILE A 161 1.33 -17.05 -11.36
CA ILE A 161 0.41 -16.09 -12.00
C ILE A 161 -1.02 -16.63 -12.09
N GLU A 162 -1.18 -17.93 -12.38
CA GLU A 162 -2.49 -18.60 -12.46
C GLU A 162 -3.30 -18.51 -11.16
N ALA A 163 -2.63 -18.38 -10.01
CA ALA A 163 -3.26 -18.22 -8.70
C ALA A 163 -3.34 -16.75 -8.24
N GLY A 164 -3.03 -15.78 -9.12
CA GLY A 164 -2.95 -14.36 -8.78
C GLY A 164 -1.67 -13.94 -8.06
N GLY A 165 -0.64 -14.79 -8.06
CA GLY A 165 0.70 -14.52 -7.56
C GLY A 165 1.63 -13.95 -8.64
N ASN A 166 2.89 -13.73 -8.28
CA ASN A 166 3.93 -13.26 -9.21
C ASN A 166 5.07 -14.28 -9.45
N GLY A 167 4.94 -15.50 -8.91
CA GLY A 167 5.93 -16.58 -9.05
C GLY A 167 7.17 -16.43 -8.17
N LYS A 168 7.26 -15.40 -7.31
CA LYS A 168 8.39 -15.26 -6.39
C LYS A 168 8.36 -16.42 -5.37
N PRO A 169 9.47 -17.18 -5.21
CA PRO A 169 9.55 -18.22 -4.19
C PRO A 169 9.29 -17.67 -2.78
N LEU A 170 8.74 -18.51 -1.91
CA LEU A 170 8.56 -18.18 -0.51
C LEU A 170 9.94 -18.07 0.16
N ASP A 171 10.23 -16.92 0.75
CA ASP A 171 11.43 -16.71 1.56
C ASP A 171 11.04 -16.87 3.04
N PRO A 172 11.63 -17.83 3.78
CA PRO A 172 11.26 -18.08 5.18
C PRO A 172 11.49 -16.88 6.10
N ALA A 173 12.53 -16.08 5.87
CA ALA A 173 12.84 -14.93 6.71
C ALA A 173 11.85 -13.78 6.45
N GLU A 174 11.55 -13.48 5.19
CA GLU A 174 10.53 -12.48 4.83
C GLU A 174 9.12 -12.92 5.24
N TYR A 175 8.85 -14.22 5.19
CA TYR A 175 7.59 -14.79 5.70
C TYR A 175 7.46 -14.55 7.20
N GLN A 176 8.49 -14.88 7.97
CA GLN A 176 8.49 -14.67 9.42
C GLN A 176 8.34 -13.19 9.79
N ARG A 177 9.04 -12.28 9.09
CA ARG A 177 8.84 -10.83 9.25
C ARG A 177 7.40 -10.40 9.01
N GLY A 178 6.76 -10.97 7.99
CA GLY A 178 5.33 -10.79 7.74
C GLY A 178 4.48 -11.27 8.91
N VAL A 179 4.74 -12.47 9.44
CA VAL A 179 4.01 -13.01 10.60
C VAL A 179 4.16 -12.10 11.82
N ASP A 180 5.38 -11.69 12.15
CA ASP A 180 5.66 -10.88 13.34
C ASP A 180 4.95 -9.53 13.28
N TYR A 181 5.04 -8.83 12.14
CA TYR A 181 4.34 -7.57 11.93
C TYR A 181 2.82 -7.75 11.96
N TRP A 182 2.27 -8.66 11.14
CA TRP A 182 0.82 -8.78 11.01
C TRP A 182 0.16 -9.42 12.22
N ASN A 183 0.90 -10.01 13.17
CA ASN A 183 0.39 -10.39 14.49
C ASN A 183 0.15 -9.21 15.43
N GLN A 184 0.84 -8.08 15.20
CA GLN A 184 0.70 -6.86 15.98
C GLN A 184 -0.19 -5.82 15.28
N TRP A 185 -0.37 -5.92 13.95
CA TRP A 185 -1.09 -4.92 13.16
C TRP A 185 -2.20 -5.54 12.33
N ALA A 186 -3.31 -4.81 12.15
CA ALA A 186 -4.35 -5.16 11.18
C ALA A 186 -4.72 -3.95 10.33
N THR A 187 -5.10 -4.20 9.07
CA THR A 187 -5.64 -3.15 8.19
C THR A 187 -6.98 -2.66 8.72
N VAL A 188 -7.28 -1.38 8.49
CA VAL A 188 -8.60 -0.81 8.77
C VAL A 188 -9.37 -0.65 7.45
N ALA A 189 -10.46 -1.39 7.29
CA ALA A 189 -11.10 -1.65 6.00
C ALA A 189 -12.62 -1.68 6.04
#